data_AF-A0A7J9MU26-F1
#
_entry.id   AF-A0A7J9MU26-F1
#
_cell.length_a   1.000
_cell.length_b   1.000
_cell.length_c   1.000
_cell.angle_alpha   90.00
_cell.angle_beta   90.00
_cell.angle_gamma   90.00
#
_symmetry.space_group_name_H-M   'P 1'
#
loop_
_entity.id
_entity.type
_entity.pdbx_description
1 polymer ?
#
loop_
_entity_poly.entity_id
_entity_poly.type
_entity_poly.pdbx_seq_one_letter_code
_entity_poly.pdbx_strand_id
1 'polypeptide(L)' 'MQKVARTHRLKPRVSVLQTWVSATITDEDTCMDGFSSRAMNGYAKMIVKKRIVKITHLMSNALVLINNYVSSQILH' A
#
# COMPACT_ATOMS: atom_id res chain seq x y z
N MET A 1 7.35 -23.90 -21.56
CA MET A 1 8.44 -23.82 -20.56
C MET A 1 8.67 -22.41 -19.98
N GLN A 2 8.68 -21.34 -20.79
CA GLN A 2 9.01 -19.97 -20.31
C GLN A 2 7.96 -19.31 -19.40
N LYS A 3 6.65 -19.58 -19.61
CA LYS A 3 5.56 -19.02 -18.77
C LYS A 3 5.68 -19.47 -17.30
N VAL A 4 5.76 -20.78 -17.05
CA VAL A 4 5.86 -21.37 -15.70
C VAL A 4 7.06 -20.85 -14.90
N ALA A 5 8.21 -20.67 -15.54
CA ALA A 5 9.40 -20.11 -14.89
C ALA A 5 9.23 -18.62 -14.50
N ARG A 6 8.46 -17.86 -15.28
CA ARG A 6 8.16 -16.45 -15.03
C ARG A 6 7.18 -16.31 -13.86
N THR A 7 6.15 -17.15 -13.80
CA THR A 7 5.19 -17.19 -12.68
C THR A 7 5.88 -17.55 -11.35
N HIS A 8 6.80 -18.52 -11.36
CA HIS A 8 7.56 -18.92 -10.16
C HIS A 8 8.45 -17.79 -9.61
N ARG A 9 9.02 -16.95 -10.48
CA ARG A 9 9.86 -15.80 -10.09
C ARG A 9 9.05 -14.62 -9.54
N LEU A 10 7.79 -14.49 -9.94
CA LEU A 10 6.93 -13.36 -9.59
C LEU A 10 6.22 -13.53 -8.25
N LYS A 11 5.85 -14.76 -7.87
CA LYS A 11 5.14 -15.05 -6.60
C LYS A 11 5.83 -14.45 -5.36
N PRO A 12 7.15 -14.63 -5.12
CA PRO A 12 7.82 -14.06 -3.95
C PRO A 12 7.91 -12.54 -3.98
N ARG A 13 7.96 -11.93 -5.17
CA ARG A 13 8.05 -10.47 -5.33
C ARG A 13 6.70 -9.82 -5.03
N VAL A 14 5.62 -10.45 -5.49
CA VAL A 14 4.27 -9.96 -5.21
C VAL A 14 3.93 -10.09 -3.73
N SER A 15 4.28 -11.20 -3.07
CA SER A 15 4.01 -11.33 -1.63
C SER A 15 4.72 -10.25 -0.81
N VAL A 16 5.98 -9.92 -1.13
CA VAL A 16 6.71 -8.82 -0.47
C VAL A 16 6.01 -7.49 -0.69
N LEU A 17 5.58 -7.19 -1.92
CA LEU A 17 4.86 -5.96 -2.22
C LEU A 17 3.51 -5.89 -1.49
N GLN A 18 2.75 -6.99 -1.43
CA GLN A 18 1.50 -7.06 -0.69
C GLN A 18 1.72 -6.77 0.81
N THR A 19 2.73 -7.40 1.43
CA THR A 19 3.04 -7.15 2.84
C THR A 19 3.43 -5.69 3.10
N TRP A 20 4.29 -5.10 2.26
CA TRP A 20 4.70 -3.70 2.38
C TRP A 20 3.55 -2.72 2.20
N VAL A 21 2.70 -2.95 1.19
CA VAL A 21 1.53 -2.11 0.91
C VAL A 21 0.51 -2.20 2.04
N SER A 22 0.23 -3.41 2.54
CA SER A 22 -0.71 -3.62 3.66
C SER A 22 -0.23 -2.97 4.96
N ALA A 23 1.07 -3.04 5.27
CA ALA A 23 1.65 -2.35 6.42
C ALA A 23 1.46 -0.83 6.31
N THR A 24 1.76 -0.26 5.14
CA THR A 24 1.62 1.19 4.89
C THR A 24 0.19 1.69 5.05
N ILE A 25 -0.82 0.88 4.67
CA ILE A 25 -2.25 1.22 4.85
C ILE A 25 -2.65 1.23 6.33
N THR A 26 -2.03 0.36 7.15
CA THR A 26 -2.37 0.22 8.57
C THR A 26 -1.73 1.34 9.42
N ASP A 27 -0.63 1.93 8.97
CA ASP A 27 0.14 2.94 9.71
C ASP A 27 -0.36 4.38 9.53
N GLU A 28 -1.44 4.62 8.77
CA GLU A 28 -2.01 5.96 8.56
C GLU A 28 -2.41 6.62 9.90
N ASP A 29 -3.09 5.88 10.78
CA ASP A 29 -3.59 6.41 12.05
C ASP A 29 -2.44 6.70 13.02
N THR A 30 -1.47 5.78 13.11
CA THR A 30 -0.24 5.97 13.90
C THR A 30 0.57 7.18 13.43
N CYS A 31 0.61 7.43 12.12
CA CYS A 31 1.27 8.62 11.57
C CYS A 31 0.58 9.91 12.06
N MET A 32 -0.74 9.93 12.14
CA MET A 32 -1.52 11.07 12.62
C MET A 32 -1.38 11.32 14.13
N ASP A 33 -1.07 10.27 14.92
CA ASP A 33 -0.82 10.40 16.35
C ASP A 33 0.41 11.25 16.66
N GLY A 34 1.43 11.23 15.79
CA GLY A 34 2.59 12.14 15.87
C GLY A 34 2.22 13.62 15.75
N PHE A 35 1.04 13.94 15.19
CA PHE A 35 0.50 15.28 15.04
C PHE A 35 -0.64 15.59 16.02
N SER A 36 -0.87 14.73 17.01
CA SER A 36 -1.98 14.86 17.97
C SER A 36 -1.71 15.87 19.10
N SER A 37 -0.47 16.34 19.26
CA SER A 37 -0.08 17.31 20.30
C SER A 37 -0.93 18.58 20.26
N ARG A 38 -1.33 19.08 21.45
CA ARG A 38 -2.10 20.33 21.59
C ARG A 38 -1.33 21.57 21.12
N ALA A 39 0.00 21.51 21.10
CA ALA A 39 0.86 22.58 20.58
C ALA A 39 1.03 22.53 19.04
N MET A 40 0.51 21.48 18.38
CA MET A 40 0.63 21.31 16.94
C MET A 40 -0.30 22.27 16.19
N ASN A 41 0.22 22.88 15.12
CA ASN A 41 -0.57 23.73 14.24
C ASN A 41 -1.69 22.92 13.57
N GLY A 42 -2.95 23.31 13.79
CA GLY A 42 -4.13 22.65 13.22
C GLY A 42 -4.16 22.64 11.69
N TYR A 43 -3.61 23.67 11.04
CA TYR A 43 -3.47 23.71 9.57
C TYR A 43 -2.46 22.69 9.06
N ALA A 44 -1.31 22.55 9.75
CA ALA A 44 -0.32 21.53 9.41
C ALA A 44 -0.90 20.12 9.56
N LYS A 45 -1.60 19.85 10.67
CA LYS A 45 -2.31 18.59 10.91
C LYS A 45 -3.32 18.28 9.80
N MET A 46 -4.10 19.27 9.35
CA MET A 46 -5.06 19.12 8.25
C MET A 46 -4.38 18.76 6.92
N ILE A 47 -3.28 19.45 6.57
CA ILE A 47 -2.53 19.16 5.33
C ILE A 47 -1.98 17.74 5.36
N VAL A 48 -1.36 17.34 6.48
CA VAL A 48 -0.77 16.01 6.64
C VAL A 48 -1.85 14.94 6.52
N LYS A 49 -2.98 15.09 7.22
CA LYS A 49 -4.13 14.18 7.10
C LYS A 49 -4.60 14.04 5.65
N LYS A 50 -4.77 15.15 4.93
CA LYS A 50 -5.20 15.11 3.52
C LYS A 50 -4.23 14.36 2.62
N ARG A 51 -2.92 14.46 2.89
CA ARG A 51 -1.88 13.76 2.13
C ARG A 51 -1.87 12.27 2.45
N ILE A 52 -2.00 11.90 3.71
CA ILE A 52 -1.99 10.48 4.12
C ILE A 52 -3.20 9.75 3.53
N VAL A 53 -4.41 10.31 3.65
CA VAL A 53 -5.61 9.75 3.00
C VAL A 53 -5.39 9.52 1.50
N LYS A 54 -4.77 10.49 0.81
CA LYS A 54 -4.45 10.34 -0.62
C LYS A 54 -3.47 9.19 -0.88
N ILE A 55 -2.45 9.03 -0.05
CA ILE A 55 -1.48 7.93 -0.16
C ILE A 55 -2.17 6.59 0.09
N THR A 56 -3.02 6.49 1.11
CA THR A 56 -3.79 5.27 1.43
C THR A 56 -4.68 4.84 0.28
N HIS A 57 -5.36 5.78 -0.39
CA HIS A 57 -6.13 5.48 -1.59
C HIS A 57 -5.26 4.96 -2.75
N LEU A 58 -4.10 5.59 -2.99
CA LEU A 58 -3.16 5.14 -4.04
C LEU A 58 -2.62 3.74 -3.75
N MET A 59 -2.28 3.45 -2.48
CA MET A 59 -1.83 2.14 -2.03
C MET A 59 -2.91 1.07 -2.18
N SER A 60 -4.17 1.40 -1.84
CA SER A 60 -5.31 0.51 -2.04
C SER A 60 -5.53 0.18 -3.52
N ASN A 61 -5.44 1.19 -4.41
CA ASN A 61 -5.51 0.98 -5.85
C ASN A 61 -4.36 0.10 -6.36
N ALA A 62 -3.13 0.32 -5.87
CA ALA A 62 -1.98 -0.50 -6.21
C ALA A 62 -2.17 -1.96 -5.78
N LEU A 63 -2.74 -2.19 -4.59
CA LEU A 63 -3.03 -3.54 -4.10
C LEU A 63 -4.02 -4.28 -5.02
N VAL A 64 -5.07 -3.60 -5.48
CA VAL A 64 -6.03 -4.18 -6.44
C VAL A 64 -5.33 -4.57 -7.74
N LEU A 65 -4.46 -3.71 -8.28
CA LEU A 65 -3.71 -4.00 -9.50
C LEU A 65 -2.77 -5.21 -9.33
N ILE A 66 -2.07 -5.29 -8.19
CA ILE A 66 -1.20 -6.40 -7.84
C ILE A 66 -1.99 -7.71 -7.74
N ASN A 67 -3.14 -7.69 -7.06
CA ASN A 67 -4.01 -8.85 -6.90
C ASN A 67 -4.56 -9.33 -8.25
N ASN A 68 -5.00 -8.40 -9.10
CA ASN A 68 -5.48 -8.73 -10.44
C ASN A 68 -4.36 -9.34 -11.30
N TYR A 69 -3.15 -8.77 -11.25
CA TYR A 69 -2.00 -9.32 -11.95
C TYR A 69 -1.70 -10.76 -11.52
N VAL A 70 -1.69 -11.05 -10.22
CA VAL A 70 -1.49 -12.42 -9.71
C VAL A 70 -2.58 -13.36 -10.19
N SER A 71 -3.85 -12.96 -10.08
CA SER A 71 -4.99 -13.77 -10.53
C SER A 71 -4.90 -14.09 -12.02
N SER A 72 -4.56 -13.11 -12.86
CA SER A 72 -4.35 -13.32 -14.31
C SER A 72 -3.15 -14.22 -14.64
N GLN A 73 -2.12 -14.25 -13.77
CA GLN A 73 -0.97 -15.15 -13.92
C GLN A 73 -1.24 -16.57 -13.40
N ILE A 74 -2.23 -16.76 -12.53
CA ILE A 74 -2.66 -18.10 -12.04
C ILE A 74 -3.59 -18.77 -13.05
N LEU A 75 -4.35 -17.98 -13.82
CA LEU A 75 -5.26 -18.45 -14.88
C LEU A 75 -4.57 -18.78 -16.23
N HIS A 76 -3.23 -18.73 -16.30
CA HIS A 76 -2.41 -18.99 -17.50
C HIS A 76 -1.21 -19.90 -17.21
#